data_AF-A0A8T1UJY3-F1
#
_entry.id   AF-A0A8T1UJY3-F1
#
_cell.length_a   1.000
_cell.length_b   1.000
_cell.length_c   1.000
_cell.angle_alpha   90.00
_cell.angle_beta   90.00
_cell.angle_gamma   90.00
#
_symmetry.space_group_name_H-M   'P 1'
#
loop_
_entity.id
_entity.type
_entity.pdbx_description
1 polymer ?
#
loop_
_entity_poly.entity_id
_entity_poly.type
_entity_poly.pdbx_seq_one_letter_code
_entity_poly.pdbx_strand_id
1 'polypeptide(L)'
;MPTSPAPRSMKKVAATAANNSGPGAPSPAGSPTRSGKKKLQGSHIDQQLIALEHDDGNRHSKELTLCLNEYAKKIDDLQEKNRRLEEELAFDEYVARDDPFFNEQTAEKLSNLYLQGNNFMIRLELERKEVARLNALIQSQETILAQQKMKLYELAALDHNHAIMLGRVRKMEHDIDRRLVKMNEKLNRNRQLRGVLDAHRAERARMDDSFTKISTETLSKRHKVARVNEEVEKLRQEIEAIEQEIEDVRQEEEEWEMKCDRRAAVLLQELKEIALHQKDAEELVDVEKYKFLGENDIMKTVSEAKESEIQSRAKRSKWKSGQTKITTDAMLTKYQENRTYIEKIHEVSGTKTEIENHRQVSTKLREEIGRLKQRKDSADFQRMNRIEGLRSKIQYTNDQKKLKENANREMQTFLEQLKPAVLLFHSRIGSDDMKQVLSDIEEQIVTVLQAYHAKVEANKKEEASNLPIATSGLPSQASPVKRKASVAVAAPPDGDKTATAKTVNALLSKQQPYRYAGLRPPHLSVEELRKKDNVEEEYPLTYHELKVKVWHSDTSQ
;
A
#
# COMPACT_ATOMS: atom_id res chain seq x y z
N MET A 1 0.21 39.75 -28.21
CA MET A 1 0.09 40.49 -29.48
C MET A 1 -1.37 40.50 -29.92
N PRO A 2 -2.03 41.67 -29.96
CA PRO A 2 -3.11 41.93 -30.89
C PRO A 2 -2.68 42.93 -31.98
N THR A 3 -2.92 42.51 -33.23
CA THR A 3 -3.24 43.22 -34.48
C THR A 3 -2.90 44.71 -34.70
N SER A 4 -2.08 44.92 -35.75
CA SER A 4 -2.03 45.97 -36.78
C SER A 4 -2.09 47.47 -36.44
N PRO A 5 -1.26 48.24 -37.16
CA PRO A 5 -1.77 49.41 -37.90
C PRO A 5 -1.38 49.42 -39.39
N ALA A 6 -2.26 50.02 -40.18
CA ALA A 6 -2.13 50.29 -41.62
C ALA A 6 -1.06 51.36 -41.94
N PRO A 7 -0.51 51.40 -43.17
CA PRO A 7 0.37 52.48 -43.61
C PRO A 7 -0.38 53.55 -44.43
N ARG A 8 0.12 54.79 -44.32
CA ARG A 8 -0.17 55.92 -45.22
C ARG A 8 1.04 56.15 -46.15
N SER A 9 0.81 56.36 -47.45
CA SER A 9 1.50 57.41 -48.23
C SER A 9 0.89 57.66 -49.63
N MET A 10 0.39 58.89 -49.82
CA MET A 10 0.67 59.86 -50.89
C MET A 10 0.80 59.45 -52.39
N LYS A 11 -0.19 59.94 -53.16
CA LYS A 11 -0.13 60.97 -54.26
C LYS A 11 0.15 60.61 -55.75
N LYS A 12 -0.78 61.17 -56.58
CA LYS A 12 -0.71 61.78 -57.94
C LYS A 12 -1.16 60.99 -59.20
N VAL A 13 -2.24 61.56 -59.78
CA VAL A 13 -2.48 61.98 -61.20
C VAL A 13 -2.67 60.90 -62.28
N ALA A 14 -3.86 60.87 -62.90
CA ALA A 14 -4.11 61.29 -64.30
C ALA A 14 -5.61 61.17 -64.65
N ALA A 15 -5.97 61.84 -65.75
CA ALA A 15 -7.29 62.30 -66.16
C ALA A 15 -8.20 61.26 -66.82
N THR A 16 -9.50 61.58 -66.89
CA THR A 16 -10.35 61.33 -68.08
C THR A 16 -11.43 62.41 -68.19
N ALA A 17 -11.66 62.83 -69.43
CA ALA A 17 -12.57 63.88 -69.87
C ALA A 17 -13.85 63.32 -70.52
N ALA A 18 -14.94 64.10 -70.46
CA ALA A 18 -16.08 64.23 -71.39
C ALA A 18 -16.99 65.33 -70.78
N ASN A 19 -17.66 66.27 -71.44
CA ASN A 19 -18.20 66.32 -72.80
C ASN A 19 -18.58 67.79 -73.17
N ASN A 20 -18.45 68.11 -74.46
CA ASN A 20 -19.32 68.96 -75.31
C ASN A 20 -19.64 70.47 -75.06
N SER A 21 -19.25 71.27 -76.07
CA SER A 21 -20.10 71.98 -77.09
C SER A 21 -20.15 73.53 -77.13
N GLY A 22 -19.76 74.05 -78.31
CA GLY A 22 -20.27 75.26 -79.00
C GLY A 22 -19.68 76.62 -78.58
N PRO A 23 -19.33 77.54 -79.53
CA PRO A 23 -20.33 78.10 -80.45
C PRO A 23 -19.88 78.34 -81.91
N GLY A 24 -20.85 78.53 -82.79
CA GLY A 24 -20.69 78.75 -84.24
C GLY A 24 -20.47 80.20 -84.67
N ALA A 25 -19.93 80.34 -85.88
CA ALA A 25 -19.97 81.56 -86.72
C ALA A 25 -21.38 81.72 -87.36
N PRO A 26 -21.77 82.90 -87.90
CA PRO A 26 -21.26 83.34 -89.22
C PRO A 26 -21.20 84.87 -89.48
N SER A 27 -20.43 85.30 -90.48
CA SER A 27 -20.51 86.61 -91.18
C SER A 27 -21.82 86.70 -92.03
N PRO A 28 -22.26 87.84 -92.66
CA PRO A 28 -21.51 88.58 -93.70
C PRO A 28 -21.88 90.07 -94.01
N ALA A 29 -21.01 90.68 -94.83
CA ALA A 29 -21.22 91.57 -96.00
C ALA A 29 -22.20 92.78 -96.01
N GLY A 30 -21.68 93.91 -96.52
CA GLY A 30 -22.25 94.59 -97.69
C GLY A 30 -22.82 96.01 -97.48
N SER A 31 -22.15 97.02 -98.03
CA SER A 31 -22.71 98.35 -98.30
C SER A 31 -22.76 98.60 -99.81
N PRO A 32 -23.78 99.31 -100.32
CA PRO A 32 -23.51 100.25 -101.41
C PRO A 32 -24.27 101.61 -101.35
N THR A 33 -23.50 102.65 -101.64
CA THR A 33 -23.72 103.93 -102.37
C THR A 33 -25.14 104.40 -102.83
N ARG A 34 -25.38 105.74 -102.83
CA ARG A 34 -25.30 106.66 -104.02
C ARG A 34 -26.17 107.94 -103.92
N SER A 35 -25.67 109.03 -104.55
CA SER A 35 -26.34 110.24 -105.14
C SER A 35 -26.72 111.41 -104.20
N GLY A 36 -26.67 112.71 -104.57
CA GLY A 36 -26.24 113.41 -105.78
C GLY A 36 -26.64 114.91 -105.77
N LYS A 37 -25.75 115.77 -106.31
CA LYS A 37 -25.93 117.08 -107.04
C LYS A 37 -26.90 118.19 -106.55
N LYS A 38 -26.37 119.44 -106.46
CA LYS A 38 -26.70 120.70 -107.22
C LYS A 38 -26.30 121.95 -106.38
N LYS A 39 -25.27 122.74 -106.73
CA LYS A 39 -25.17 123.93 -107.63
C LYS A 39 -25.98 125.17 -107.17
N LEU A 40 -25.32 126.21 -106.63
CA LEU A 40 -25.31 127.61 -107.13
C LEU A 40 -24.61 128.63 -106.19
N GLN A 41 -23.66 129.38 -106.77
CA GLN A 41 -23.13 130.74 -106.50
C GLN A 41 -22.47 131.12 -105.15
N GLY A 42 -21.16 131.42 -105.21
CA GLY A 42 -20.50 132.42 -104.35
C GLY A 42 -19.02 132.19 -104.03
N SER A 43 -18.14 133.08 -104.52
CA SER A 43 -16.81 133.44 -104.02
C SER A 43 -15.59 132.48 -104.19
N HIS A 44 -14.54 133.05 -104.79
CA HIS A 44 -13.25 132.45 -105.19
C HIS A 44 -12.46 131.77 -104.07
N ILE A 45 -12.79 132.02 -102.80
CA ILE A 45 -12.05 131.52 -101.64
C ILE A 45 -12.48 130.09 -101.27
N ASP A 46 -13.76 129.74 -101.42
CA ASP A 46 -14.25 128.38 -101.14
C ASP A 46 -13.72 127.34 -102.15
N GLN A 47 -13.39 127.77 -103.38
CA GLN A 47 -12.78 126.88 -104.38
C GLN A 47 -11.34 126.47 -104.03
N GLN A 48 -10.60 127.30 -103.30
CA GLN A 48 -9.24 126.95 -102.89
C GLN A 48 -9.23 126.04 -101.66
N LEU A 49 -10.17 126.23 -100.71
CA LEU A 49 -10.27 125.36 -99.54
C LEU A 49 -10.76 123.95 -99.91
N ILE A 50 -11.75 123.84 -100.81
CA ILE A 50 -12.22 122.55 -101.33
C ILE A 50 -11.14 121.85 -102.15
N ALA A 51 -10.31 122.60 -102.89
CA ALA A 51 -9.19 122.01 -103.63
C ALA A 51 -8.12 121.44 -102.69
N LEU A 52 -7.81 122.11 -101.57
CA LEU A 52 -6.86 121.61 -100.58
C LEU A 52 -7.40 120.42 -99.78
N GLU A 53 -8.68 120.44 -99.35
CA GLU A 53 -9.30 119.27 -98.71
C GLU A 53 -9.40 118.07 -99.68
N HIS A 54 -9.65 118.32 -100.97
CA HIS A 54 -9.68 117.29 -102.00
C HIS A 54 -8.28 116.74 -102.31
N ASP A 55 -7.24 117.58 -102.30
CA ASP A 55 -5.86 117.15 -102.52
C ASP A 55 -5.28 116.39 -101.33
N ASP A 56 -5.55 116.80 -100.09
CA ASP A 56 -5.15 116.04 -98.89
C ASP A 56 -5.95 114.74 -98.77
N GLY A 57 -7.25 114.75 -99.08
CA GLY A 57 -8.06 113.53 -99.18
C GLY A 57 -7.54 112.56 -100.24
N ASN A 58 -7.07 113.06 -101.38
CA ASN A 58 -6.45 112.23 -102.41
C ASN A 58 -5.06 111.71 -102.02
N ARG A 59 -4.26 112.46 -101.27
CA ARG A 59 -2.98 111.97 -100.74
C ARG A 59 -3.19 110.88 -99.70
N HIS A 60 -4.07 111.08 -98.73
CA HIS A 60 -4.41 110.06 -97.75
C HIS A 60 -5.04 108.81 -98.38
N SER A 61 -5.90 108.98 -99.40
CA SER A 61 -6.45 107.85 -100.16
C SER A 61 -5.36 107.05 -100.87
N LYS A 62 -4.37 107.72 -101.49
CA LYS A 62 -3.24 107.05 -102.14
C LYS A 62 -2.33 106.35 -101.13
N GLU A 63 -2.01 106.98 -100.02
CA GLU A 63 -1.19 106.38 -98.95
C GLU A 63 -1.90 105.19 -98.30
N LEU A 64 -3.21 105.29 -98.04
CA LEU A 64 -4.02 104.18 -97.54
C LEU A 64 -4.07 103.03 -98.56
N THR A 65 -4.22 103.33 -99.85
CA THR A 65 -4.22 102.33 -100.92
C THR A 65 -2.85 101.63 -101.03
N LEU A 66 -1.75 102.37 -100.93
CA LEU A 66 -0.40 101.79 -100.91
C LEU A 66 -0.20 100.90 -99.68
N CYS A 67 -0.61 101.36 -98.51
CA CYS A 67 -0.54 100.60 -97.26
C CYS A 67 -1.39 99.32 -97.33
N LEU A 68 -2.62 99.40 -97.85
CA LEU A 68 -3.49 98.25 -98.07
C LEU A 68 -2.91 97.26 -99.09
N ASN A 69 -2.28 97.75 -100.15
CA ASN A 69 -1.58 96.90 -101.12
C ASN A 69 -0.35 96.21 -100.52
N GLU A 70 0.39 96.89 -99.63
CA GLU A 70 1.49 96.26 -98.90
C GLU A 70 0.99 95.18 -97.94
N TYR A 71 -0.15 95.40 -97.26
CA TYR A 71 -0.79 94.37 -96.44
C TYR A 71 -1.33 93.20 -97.27
N ALA A 72 -1.96 93.46 -98.42
CA ALA A 72 -2.40 92.42 -99.33
C ALA A 72 -1.23 91.55 -99.80
N LYS A 73 -0.12 92.18 -100.18
CA LYS A 73 1.09 91.45 -100.58
C LYS A 73 1.68 90.60 -99.44
N LYS A 74 1.70 91.12 -98.21
CA LYS A 74 2.12 90.33 -97.03
C LYS A 74 1.18 89.16 -96.73
N ILE A 75 -0.12 89.32 -96.98
CA ILE A 75 -1.11 88.24 -96.81
C ILE A 75 -0.87 87.17 -97.88
N ASP A 76 -0.66 87.54 -99.14
CA ASP A 76 -0.35 86.60 -100.22
C ASP A 76 0.95 85.84 -99.95
N ASP A 77 2.00 86.53 -99.49
CA ASP A 77 3.27 85.90 -99.10
C ASP A 77 3.11 84.93 -97.93
N LEU A 78 2.20 85.20 -96.99
CA LEU A 78 1.88 84.30 -95.88
C LEU A 78 1.04 83.10 -96.32
N GLN A 79 0.07 83.30 -97.21
CA GLN A 79 -0.74 82.23 -97.78
C GLN A 79 0.14 81.26 -98.58
N GLU A 80 1.09 81.79 -99.35
CA GLU A 80 2.05 80.99 -100.11
C GLU A 80 3.01 80.21 -99.18
N LYS A 81 3.42 80.79 -98.05
CA LYS A 81 4.20 80.07 -97.04
C LYS A 81 3.41 78.97 -96.35
N ASN A 82 2.15 79.23 -95.99
CA ASN A 82 1.28 78.21 -95.41
C ASN A 82 1.03 77.07 -96.38
N ARG A 83 0.84 77.37 -97.67
CA ARG A 83 0.71 76.35 -98.72
C ARG A 83 1.95 75.47 -98.80
N ARG A 84 3.16 76.05 -98.73
CA ARG A 84 4.41 75.27 -98.70
C ARG A 84 4.56 74.41 -97.45
N LEU A 85 4.16 74.92 -96.27
CA LEU A 85 4.19 74.15 -95.03
C LEU A 85 3.19 72.99 -95.06
N GLU A 86 2.01 73.18 -95.65
CA GLU A 86 1.04 72.10 -95.88
C GLU A 86 1.59 71.04 -96.85
N GLU A 87 2.28 71.48 -97.92
CA GLU A 87 2.95 70.58 -98.86
C GLU A 87 4.11 69.79 -98.19
N GLU A 88 4.91 70.43 -97.32
CA GLU A 88 5.97 69.76 -96.53
C GLU A 88 5.38 68.78 -95.51
N LEU A 89 4.31 69.16 -94.80
CA LEU A 89 3.67 68.30 -93.80
C LEU A 89 3.05 67.06 -94.46
N ALA A 90 2.43 67.23 -95.62
CA ALA A 90 1.90 66.13 -96.41
C ALA A 90 3.03 65.20 -96.88
N PHE A 91 4.16 65.77 -97.33
CA PHE A 91 5.33 64.97 -97.73
C PHE A 91 5.89 64.13 -96.58
N ASP A 92 6.07 64.72 -95.39
CA ASP A 92 6.55 63.99 -94.20
C ASP A 92 5.57 62.90 -93.76
N GLU A 93 4.25 63.12 -93.88
CA GLU A 93 3.22 62.13 -93.55
C GLU A 93 3.22 60.94 -94.54
N TYR A 94 3.52 61.19 -95.83
CA TYR A 94 3.74 60.12 -96.81
C TYR A 94 5.05 59.36 -96.56
N VAL A 95 6.16 60.05 -96.27
CA VAL A 95 7.46 59.42 -95.97
C VAL A 95 7.41 58.58 -94.70
N ALA A 96 6.65 58.98 -93.68
CA ALA A 96 6.45 58.19 -92.46
C ALA A 96 5.63 56.90 -92.70
N ARG A 97 4.75 56.86 -93.71
CA ARG A 97 4.02 55.65 -94.10
C ARG A 97 4.85 54.71 -94.98
N ASP A 98 5.76 55.28 -95.76
CA ASP A 98 6.67 54.54 -96.66
C ASP A 98 8.08 54.38 -96.07
N ASP A 99 8.23 54.30 -94.74
CA ASP A 99 9.49 53.94 -94.10
C ASP A 99 9.86 52.49 -94.48
N PRO A 100 10.92 52.26 -95.28
CA PRO A 100 11.30 50.93 -95.76
C PRO A 100 11.73 49.97 -94.64
N PHE A 101 11.98 50.49 -93.42
CA PHE A 101 12.35 49.71 -92.25
C PHE A 101 11.18 49.42 -91.32
N PHE A 102 10.03 50.10 -91.49
CA PHE A 102 8.83 49.84 -90.70
C PHE A 102 8.01 48.71 -91.32
N ASN A 103 8.18 47.50 -90.79
CA ASN A 103 7.34 46.36 -91.14
C ASN A 103 6.25 46.16 -90.09
N GLU A 104 5.00 46.43 -90.47
CA GLU A 104 3.82 46.31 -89.60
C GLU A 104 3.68 44.90 -88.98
N GLN A 105 4.00 43.84 -89.73
CA GLN A 105 4.02 42.47 -89.20
C GLN A 105 5.10 42.26 -88.14
N THR A 106 6.26 42.93 -88.29
CA THR A 106 7.35 42.85 -87.31
C THR A 106 6.99 43.66 -86.06
N ALA A 107 6.38 44.83 -86.20
CA ALA A 107 5.88 45.64 -85.10
C ALA A 107 4.78 44.91 -84.30
N GLU A 108 3.86 44.23 -84.98
CA GLU A 108 2.80 43.43 -84.35
C GLU A 108 3.37 42.20 -83.62
N LYS A 109 4.33 41.48 -84.24
CA LYS A 109 5.05 40.38 -83.57
C LYS A 109 5.81 40.86 -82.33
N LEU A 110 6.46 42.03 -82.42
CA LEU A 110 7.19 42.62 -81.29
C LEU A 110 6.23 43.02 -80.17
N SER A 111 5.09 43.64 -80.49
CA SER A 111 4.02 43.96 -79.54
C SER A 111 3.48 42.71 -78.84
N ASN A 112 3.21 41.64 -79.60
CA ASN A 112 2.77 40.35 -79.06
C ASN A 112 3.82 39.71 -78.15
N LEU A 113 5.11 39.79 -78.49
CA LEU A 113 6.21 39.31 -77.64
C LEU A 113 6.30 40.13 -76.34
N TYR A 114 6.13 41.46 -76.39
CA TYR A 114 6.06 42.28 -75.18
C TYR A 114 4.87 41.91 -74.31
N LEU A 115 3.70 41.67 -74.90
CA LEU A 115 2.51 41.26 -74.16
C LEU A 115 2.70 39.88 -73.51
N GLN A 116 3.31 38.93 -74.23
CA GLN A 116 3.67 37.62 -73.68
C GLN A 116 4.70 37.75 -72.55
N GLY A 117 5.76 38.52 -72.77
CA GLY A 117 6.79 38.80 -71.76
C GLY A 117 6.21 39.41 -70.49
N ASN A 118 5.31 40.39 -70.62
CA ASN A 118 4.59 40.99 -69.51
C ASN A 118 3.70 39.99 -68.78
N ASN A 119 2.97 39.13 -69.51
CA ASN A 119 2.15 38.07 -68.90
C ASN A 119 2.99 37.05 -68.11
N PHE A 120 4.14 36.63 -68.65
CA PHE A 120 5.07 35.75 -67.94
C PHE A 120 5.66 36.43 -66.71
N MET A 121 6.03 37.71 -66.81
CA MET A 121 6.53 38.50 -65.68
C MET A 121 5.51 38.55 -64.54
N ILE A 122 4.24 38.82 -64.87
CA ILE A 122 3.15 38.86 -63.88
C ILE A 122 2.95 37.50 -63.22
N ARG A 123 2.92 36.40 -64.00
CA ARG A 123 2.81 35.03 -63.43
C ARG A 123 3.97 34.70 -62.52
N LEU A 124 5.20 35.00 -62.95
CA LEU A 124 6.40 34.74 -62.17
C LEU A 124 6.39 35.53 -60.86
N GLU A 125 5.90 36.76 -60.87
CA GLU A 125 5.76 37.57 -59.66
C GLU A 125 4.66 37.03 -58.72
N LEU A 126 3.56 36.51 -59.25
CA LEU A 126 2.53 35.82 -58.46
C LEU A 126 3.06 34.52 -57.84
N GLU A 127 3.79 33.71 -58.60
CA GLU A 127 4.42 32.49 -58.09
C GLU A 127 5.48 32.80 -57.02
N ARG A 128 6.29 33.86 -57.20
CA ARG A 128 7.23 34.32 -56.15
C ARG A 128 6.52 34.68 -54.85
N LYS A 129 5.40 35.39 -54.93
CA LYS A 129 4.59 35.73 -53.75
C LYS A 129 4.01 34.48 -53.10
N GLU A 130 3.56 33.50 -53.88
CA GLU A 130 3.05 32.24 -53.34
C GLU A 130 4.15 31.40 -52.68
N VAL A 131 5.33 31.31 -53.28
CA VAL A 131 6.50 30.66 -52.67
C VAL A 131 6.89 31.33 -51.37
N ALA A 132 6.90 32.67 -51.31
CA ALA A 132 7.18 33.41 -50.08
C ALA A 132 6.13 33.11 -48.99
N ARG A 133 4.85 33.05 -49.35
CA ARG A 133 3.75 32.69 -48.44
C ARG A 133 3.89 31.27 -47.91
N LEU A 134 4.19 30.30 -48.78
CA LEU A 134 4.40 28.90 -48.40
C LEU A 134 5.63 28.74 -47.51
N ASN A 135 6.73 29.42 -47.79
CA ASN A 135 7.92 29.42 -46.94
C ASN A 135 7.64 29.98 -45.54
N ALA A 136 6.86 31.07 -45.43
CA ALA A 136 6.44 31.59 -44.14
C ALA A 136 5.56 30.59 -43.36
N LEU A 137 4.70 29.85 -44.07
CA LEU A 137 3.87 28.80 -43.46
C LEU A 137 4.71 27.61 -42.97
N ILE A 138 5.71 27.17 -43.75
CA ILE A 138 6.63 26.10 -43.35
C ILE A 138 7.38 26.50 -42.08
N GLN A 139 7.96 27.71 -42.03
CA GLN A 139 8.65 28.20 -40.84
C GLN A 139 7.74 28.25 -39.61
N SER A 140 6.50 28.73 -39.78
CA SER A 140 5.48 28.69 -38.73
C SER A 140 5.24 27.26 -38.21
N GLN A 141 5.03 26.29 -39.09
CA GLN A 141 4.80 24.90 -38.71
C GLN A 141 6.04 24.26 -38.06
N GLU A 142 7.24 24.56 -38.53
CA GLU A 142 8.49 24.10 -37.93
C GLU A 142 8.66 24.61 -36.49
N THR A 143 8.31 25.88 -36.23
CA THR A 143 8.35 26.42 -34.86
C THR A 143 7.34 25.74 -33.93
N ILE A 144 6.13 25.46 -34.41
CA ILE A 144 5.12 24.72 -33.64
C ILE A 144 5.61 23.29 -33.36
N LEU A 145 6.19 22.63 -34.34
CA LEU A 145 6.72 21.27 -34.20
C LEU A 145 7.89 21.22 -33.22
N ALA A 146 8.76 22.23 -33.22
CA ALA A 146 9.84 22.36 -32.22
C ALA A 146 9.28 22.54 -30.79
N GLN A 147 8.26 23.39 -30.62
CA GLN A 147 7.60 23.57 -29.32
C GLN A 147 6.90 22.29 -28.84
N GLN A 148 6.23 21.55 -29.73
CA GLN A 148 5.61 20.27 -29.40
C GLN A 148 6.65 19.23 -28.98
N LYS A 149 7.79 19.14 -29.67
CA LYS A 149 8.90 18.26 -29.28
C LYS A 149 9.42 18.61 -27.88
N MET A 150 9.57 19.90 -27.56
CA MET A 150 10.01 20.33 -26.23
C MET A 150 9.03 19.89 -25.14
N LYS A 151 7.72 20.09 -25.36
CA LYS A 151 6.67 19.64 -24.42
C LYS A 151 6.66 18.12 -24.23
N LEU A 152 6.93 17.34 -25.27
CA LEU A 152 7.04 15.89 -25.17
C LEU A 152 8.22 15.46 -24.28
N TYR A 153 9.36 16.15 -24.36
CA TYR A 153 10.48 15.88 -23.47
C TYR A 153 10.18 16.24 -22.01
N GLU A 154 9.48 17.35 -21.77
CA GLU A 154 9.00 17.72 -20.44
C GLU A 154 8.04 16.66 -19.87
N LEU A 155 7.12 16.16 -20.69
CA LEU A 155 6.19 15.09 -20.29
C LEU A 155 6.94 13.80 -19.92
N ALA A 156 7.93 13.39 -20.72
CA ALA A 156 8.76 12.23 -20.44
C ALA A 156 9.56 12.38 -19.13
N ALA A 157 10.04 13.58 -18.83
CA ALA A 157 10.70 13.88 -17.56
C ALA A 157 9.74 13.81 -16.37
N LEU A 158 8.50 14.29 -16.53
CA LEU A 158 7.45 14.17 -15.52
C LEU A 158 7.07 12.71 -15.26
N ASP A 159 6.92 11.90 -16.30
CA ASP A 159 6.64 10.46 -16.16
C ASP A 159 7.76 9.73 -15.41
N HIS A 160 9.02 10.07 -15.71
CA HIS A 160 10.17 9.53 -14.98
C HIS A 160 10.14 9.91 -13.49
N ASN A 161 9.86 11.18 -13.18
CA ASN A 161 9.73 11.66 -11.80
C ASN A 161 8.56 10.98 -11.08
N HIS A 162 7.43 10.81 -11.76
CA HIS A 162 6.27 10.11 -11.22
C HIS A 162 6.60 8.64 -10.90
N ALA A 163 7.32 7.94 -11.77
CA ALA A 163 7.79 6.58 -11.52
C ALA A 163 8.73 6.48 -10.30
N ILE A 164 9.63 7.46 -10.12
CA ILE A 164 10.49 7.53 -8.93
C ILE A 164 9.66 7.74 -7.66
N MET A 165 8.69 8.66 -7.70
CA MET A 165 7.81 8.96 -6.57
C MET A 165 6.97 7.74 -6.18
N LEU A 166 6.35 7.05 -7.15
CA LEU A 166 5.64 5.79 -6.91
C LEU A 166 6.55 4.73 -6.30
N GLY A 167 7.80 4.62 -6.76
CA GLY A 167 8.79 3.71 -6.17
C GLY A 167 9.09 4.02 -4.69
N ARG A 168 9.16 5.30 -4.32
CA ARG A 168 9.32 5.74 -2.93
C ARG A 168 8.10 5.42 -2.09
N VAL A 169 6.89 5.69 -2.60
CA VAL A 169 5.63 5.37 -1.92
C VAL A 169 5.55 3.87 -1.62
N ARG A 170 5.76 3.01 -2.62
CA ARG A 170 5.77 1.55 -2.43
C ARG A 170 6.79 1.09 -1.38
N LYS A 171 7.96 1.73 -1.32
CA LYS A 171 8.97 1.42 -0.30
C LYS A 171 8.51 1.82 1.10
N MET A 172 7.90 3.00 1.25
CA MET A 172 7.36 3.46 2.53
C MET A 172 6.21 2.58 3.00
N GLU A 173 5.28 2.21 2.12
CA GLU A 173 4.19 1.26 2.40
C GLU A 173 4.75 -0.06 2.93
N HIS A 174 5.74 -0.63 2.23
CA HIS A 174 6.35 -1.88 2.66
C HIS A 174 7.08 -1.78 4.02
N ASP A 175 7.73 -0.66 4.31
CA ASP A 175 8.37 -0.43 5.60
C ASP A 175 7.35 -0.23 6.72
N ILE A 176 6.19 0.39 6.45
CA ILE A 176 5.06 0.49 7.38
C ILE A 176 4.50 -0.90 7.67
N ASP A 177 4.23 -1.71 6.65
CA ASP A 177 3.71 -3.07 6.81
C ASP A 177 4.64 -3.93 7.68
N ARG A 178 5.95 -3.87 7.43
CA ARG A 178 6.94 -4.58 8.26
C ARG A 178 6.92 -4.12 9.71
N ARG A 179 6.76 -2.81 9.96
CA ARG A 179 6.66 -2.26 11.33
C ARG A 179 5.38 -2.71 12.02
N LEU A 180 4.26 -2.73 11.31
CA LEU A 180 2.98 -3.22 11.81
C LEU A 180 3.05 -4.71 12.19
N VAL A 181 3.65 -5.55 11.35
CA VAL A 181 3.87 -6.97 11.66
C VAL A 181 4.70 -7.12 12.93
N LYS A 182 5.83 -6.40 13.04
CA LYS A 182 6.68 -6.43 14.25
C LYS A 182 5.95 -5.95 15.51
N MET A 183 5.12 -4.91 15.38
CA MET A 183 4.30 -4.43 16.49
C MET A 183 3.31 -5.49 16.94
N ASN A 184 2.60 -6.13 16.01
CA ASN A 184 1.66 -7.21 16.32
C ASN A 184 2.35 -8.42 16.97
N GLU A 185 3.53 -8.80 16.52
CA GLU A 185 4.32 -9.85 17.19
C GLU A 185 4.67 -9.47 18.63
N LYS A 186 5.04 -8.21 18.90
CA LYS A 186 5.31 -7.72 20.25
C LYS A 186 4.06 -7.71 21.11
N LEU A 187 2.91 -7.29 20.57
CA LEU A 187 1.63 -7.34 21.27
C LEU A 187 1.23 -8.77 21.61
N ASN A 188 1.41 -9.72 20.69
CA ASN A 188 1.14 -11.13 20.94
C ASN A 188 2.05 -11.70 22.03
N ARG A 189 3.36 -11.41 22.00
CA ARG A 189 4.28 -11.78 23.09
C ARG A 189 3.86 -11.14 24.42
N ASN A 190 3.42 -9.88 24.43
CA ASN A 190 2.93 -9.24 25.65
C ASN A 190 1.67 -9.93 26.19
N ARG A 191 0.74 -10.33 25.33
CA ARG A 191 -0.46 -11.09 25.72
C ARG A 191 -0.10 -12.44 26.33
N GLN A 192 0.85 -13.17 25.73
CA GLN A 192 1.37 -14.42 26.28
C GLN A 192 2.00 -14.21 27.66
N LEU A 193 2.84 -13.18 27.83
CA LEU A 193 3.45 -12.85 29.12
C LEU A 193 2.41 -12.48 30.18
N ARG A 194 1.36 -11.74 29.83
CA ARG A 194 0.23 -11.47 30.74
C ARG A 194 -0.45 -12.77 31.19
N GLY A 195 -0.73 -13.68 30.25
CA GLY A 195 -1.30 -14.99 30.57
C GLY A 195 -0.42 -15.82 31.52
N VAL A 196 0.90 -15.81 31.32
CA VAL A 196 1.86 -16.47 32.23
C VAL A 196 1.85 -15.82 33.61
N LEU A 197 1.79 -14.49 33.67
CA LEU A 197 1.76 -13.75 34.92
C LEU A 197 0.48 -14.05 35.71
N ASP A 198 -0.67 -14.11 35.06
CA ASP A 198 -1.94 -14.47 35.69
C ASP A 198 -1.95 -15.93 36.17
N ALA A 199 -1.36 -16.85 35.41
CA ALA A 199 -1.15 -18.23 35.87
C ALA A 199 -0.27 -18.28 37.15
N HIS A 200 0.81 -17.51 37.21
CA HIS A 200 1.65 -17.41 38.41
C HIS A 200 0.93 -16.75 39.59
N ARG A 201 0.04 -15.79 39.35
CA ARG A 201 -0.81 -15.20 40.40
C ARG A 201 -1.78 -16.24 40.96
N ALA A 202 -2.44 -17.00 40.10
CA ALA A 202 -3.33 -18.07 40.52
C ALA A 202 -2.58 -19.16 41.30
N GLU A 203 -1.38 -19.55 40.86
CA GLU A 203 -0.55 -20.52 41.57
C GLU A 203 -0.12 -20.02 42.96
N ARG A 204 0.25 -18.74 43.06
CA ARG A 204 0.56 -18.14 44.36
C ARG A 204 -0.65 -18.19 45.30
N ALA A 205 -1.84 -17.84 44.82
CA ALA A 205 -3.05 -17.91 45.63
C ALA A 205 -3.33 -19.34 46.15
N ARG A 206 -3.17 -20.36 45.29
CA ARG A 206 -3.30 -21.78 45.69
C ARG A 206 -2.27 -22.19 46.75
N MET A 207 -1.03 -21.72 46.63
CA MET A 207 0.00 -21.98 47.63
C MET A 207 -0.32 -21.27 48.96
N ASP A 208 -0.75 -20.01 48.93
CA ASP A 208 -1.11 -19.24 50.12
C ASP A 208 -2.28 -19.90 50.88
N ASP A 209 -3.28 -20.41 50.16
CA ASP A 209 -4.37 -21.20 50.74
C ASP A 209 -3.84 -22.48 51.41
N SER A 210 -2.91 -23.17 50.75
CA SER A 210 -2.27 -24.40 51.27
C SER A 210 -1.45 -24.10 52.54
N PHE A 211 -0.66 -23.03 52.54
CA PHE A 211 0.11 -22.58 53.71
C PHE A 211 -0.80 -22.15 54.86
N THR A 212 -1.91 -21.47 54.57
CA THR A 212 -2.91 -21.10 55.56
C THR A 212 -3.51 -22.36 56.19
N LYS A 213 -3.93 -23.34 55.39
CA LYS A 213 -4.44 -24.63 55.87
C LYS A 213 -3.41 -25.34 56.76
N ILE A 214 -2.17 -25.50 56.31
CA ILE A 214 -1.09 -26.12 57.10
C ILE A 214 -0.89 -25.38 58.43
N SER A 215 -0.92 -24.05 58.42
CA SER A 215 -0.75 -23.23 59.63
C SER A 215 -1.90 -23.45 60.62
N THR A 216 -3.15 -23.47 60.14
CA THR A 216 -4.33 -23.74 60.99
C THR A 216 -4.33 -25.17 61.56
N GLU A 217 -3.97 -26.16 60.75
CA GLU A 217 -3.85 -27.55 61.20
C GLU A 217 -2.72 -27.73 62.23
N THR A 218 -1.59 -27.07 62.02
CA THR A 218 -0.45 -27.08 62.96
C THR A 218 -0.86 -26.47 64.29
N LEU A 219 -1.59 -25.35 64.26
CA LEU A 219 -2.12 -24.72 65.46
C LEU A 219 -3.12 -25.63 66.19
N SER A 220 -4.03 -26.27 65.47
CA SER A 220 -5.00 -27.23 66.03
C SER A 220 -4.30 -28.43 66.69
N LYS A 221 -3.29 -29.00 66.02
CA LYS A 221 -2.46 -30.09 66.58
C LYS A 221 -1.72 -29.64 67.83
N ARG A 222 -1.17 -28.43 67.85
CA ARG A 222 -0.51 -27.86 69.04
C ARG A 222 -1.45 -27.78 70.23
N HIS A 223 -2.68 -27.30 70.03
CA HIS A 223 -3.70 -27.27 71.08
C HIS A 223 -4.10 -28.68 71.54
N LYS A 224 -4.18 -29.66 70.64
CA LYS A 224 -4.44 -31.06 71.01
C LYS A 224 -3.32 -31.64 71.86
N VAL A 225 -2.06 -31.40 71.50
CA VAL A 225 -0.89 -31.83 72.29
C VAL A 225 -0.91 -31.18 73.67
N ALA A 226 -1.23 -29.89 73.77
CA ALA A 226 -1.35 -29.21 75.07
C ALA A 226 -2.40 -29.88 75.99
N ARG A 227 -3.59 -30.20 75.47
CA ARG A 227 -4.63 -30.91 76.23
C ARG A 227 -4.18 -32.30 76.69
N VAL A 228 -3.56 -33.07 75.80
CA VAL A 228 -3.03 -34.40 76.16
C VAL A 228 -1.94 -34.27 77.22
N ASN A 229 -1.07 -33.26 77.14
CA ASN A 229 -0.07 -33.02 78.19
C ASN A 229 -0.72 -32.66 79.53
N GLU A 230 -1.79 -31.87 79.55
CA GLU A 230 -2.56 -31.60 80.77
C GLU A 230 -3.19 -32.88 81.36
N GLU A 231 -3.73 -33.76 80.52
CA GLU A 231 -4.25 -35.07 80.94
C GLU A 231 -3.16 -35.98 81.50
N VAL A 232 -2.00 -36.05 80.84
CA VAL A 232 -0.83 -36.80 81.32
C VAL A 232 -0.34 -36.27 82.65
N GLU A 233 -0.32 -34.95 82.85
CA GLU A 233 0.10 -34.35 84.10
C GLU A 233 -0.87 -34.65 85.25
N LYS A 234 -2.19 -34.67 84.98
CA LYS A 234 -3.20 -35.13 85.95
C LYS A 234 -2.97 -36.59 86.33
N LEU A 235 -2.76 -37.47 85.36
CA LEU A 235 -2.49 -38.89 85.62
C LEU A 235 -1.21 -39.07 86.44
N ARG A 236 -0.16 -38.26 86.20
CA ARG A 236 1.05 -38.27 87.02
C ARG A 236 0.77 -37.89 88.47
N GLN A 237 -0.04 -36.85 88.70
CA GLN A 237 -0.46 -36.45 90.05
C GLN A 237 -1.30 -37.52 90.74
N GLU A 238 -2.20 -38.19 90.00
CA GLU A 238 -2.99 -39.33 90.52
C GLU A 238 -2.09 -40.51 90.89
N ILE A 239 -1.09 -40.83 90.06
CA ILE A 239 -0.11 -41.88 90.37
C ILE A 239 0.70 -41.52 91.62
N GLU A 240 1.20 -40.29 91.73
CA GLU A 240 1.95 -39.82 92.90
C GLU A 240 1.11 -39.91 94.18
N ALA A 241 -0.18 -39.57 94.11
CA ALA A 241 -1.11 -39.73 95.24
C ALA A 241 -1.32 -41.20 95.64
N ILE A 242 -1.47 -42.11 94.67
CA ILE A 242 -1.61 -43.55 94.93
C ILE A 242 -0.30 -44.13 95.48
N GLU A 243 0.86 -43.72 94.95
CA GLU A 243 2.16 -44.14 95.45
C GLU A 243 2.35 -43.72 96.91
N GLN A 244 1.92 -42.50 97.28
CA GLN A 244 1.92 -42.04 98.66
C GLN A 244 0.95 -42.87 99.53
N GLU A 245 -0.26 -43.16 99.05
CA GLU A 245 -1.23 -44.00 99.78
C GLU A 245 -0.67 -45.42 100.03
N ILE A 246 0.02 -46.02 99.04
CA ILE A 246 0.69 -47.32 99.20
C ILE A 246 1.78 -47.24 100.27
N GLU A 247 2.57 -46.18 100.29
CA GLU A 247 3.64 -46.00 101.27
C GLU A 247 3.08 -45.80 102.68
N ASP A 248 1.99 -45.03 102.82
CA ASP A 248 1.29 -44.85 104.09
C ASP A 248 0.73 -46.20 104.60
N VAL A 249 0.10 -47.00 103.73
CA VAL A 249 -0.37 -48.36 104.06
C VAL A 249 0.78 -49.28 104.48
N ARG A 250 1.92 -49.23 103.79
CA ARG A 250 3.10 -50.01 104.19
C ARG A 250 3.60 -49.64 105.58
N GLN A 251 3.63 -48.35 105.92
CA GLN A 251 4.00 -47.91 107.27
C GLN A 251 3.00 -48.40 108.31
N GLU A 252 1.70 -48.33 108.02
CA GLU A 252 0.66 -48.90 108.90
C GLU A 252 0.82 -50.42 109.06
N GLU A 253 1.11 -51.15 107.99
CA GLU A 253 1.39 -52.60 108.02
C GLU A 253 2.60 -52.92 108.90
N GLU A 254 3.72 -52.22 108.73
CA GLU A 254 4.92 -52.38 109.56
C GLU A 254 4.62 -52.11 111.04
N GLU A 255 3.83 -51.06 111.35
CA GLU A 255 3.40 -50.78 112.71
C GLU A 255 2.51 -51.88 113.31
N TRP A 256 1.59 -52.41 112.51
CA TRP A 256 0.69 -53.50 112.92
C TRP A 256 1.45 -54.80 113.13
N GLU A 257 2.37 -55.14 112.23
CA GLU A 257 3.26 -56.30 112.36
C GLU A 257 4.07 -56.19 113.66
N MET A 258 4.69 -55.03 113.93
CA MET A 258 5.40 -54.77 115.18
C MET A 258 4.52 -54.90 116.43
N LYS A 259 3.24 -54.48 116.37
CA LYS A 259 2.29 -54.66 117.49
C LYS A 259 1.95 -56.14 117.67
N CYS A 260 1.69 -56.87 116.59
CA CYS A 260 1.40 -58.29 116.60
C CYS A 260 2.59 -59.12 117.10
N ASP A 261 3.80 -58.86 116.62
CA ASP A 261 5.04 -59.52 117.05
C ASP A 261 5.32 -59.29 118.53
N ARG A 262 5.15 -58.05 119.02
CA ARG A 262 5.23 -57.77 120.46
C ARG A 262 4.20 -58.58 121.25
N ARG A 263 2.95 -58.65 120.78
CA ARG A 263 1.90 -59.42 121.46
C ARG A 263 2.18 -60.92 121.40
N ALA A 264 2.66 -61.45 120.28
CA ALA A 264 3.06 -62.83 120.11
C ALA A 264 4.24 -63.18 121.02
N ALA A 265 5.23 -62.29 121.14
CA ALA A 265 6.34 -62.47 122.08
C ALA A 265 5.87 -62.53 123.54
N VAL A 266 4.93 -61.66 123.93
CA VAL A 266 4.29 -61.71 125.25
C VAL A 266 3.52 -63.02 125.45
N LEU A 267 2.70 -63.45 124.48
CA LEU A 267 1.97 -64.71 124.55
C LEU A 267 2.90 -65.93 124.60
N LEU A 268 4.03 -65.91 123.88
CA LEU A 268 5.04 -66.97 123.96
C LEU A 268 5.72 -66.99 125.33
N GLN A 269 5.91 -65.83 125.96
CA GLN A 269 6.42 -65.74 127.33
C GLN A 269 5.40 -66.28 128.33
N GLU A 270 4.12 -65.90 128.21
CA GLU A 270 3.00 -66.45 129.00
C GLU A 270 2.87 -67.97 128.79
N LEU A 271 2.97 -68.47 127.56
CA LEU A 271 2.96 -69.91 127.25
C LEU A 271 4.18 -70.64 127.80
N LYS A 272 5.35 -70.00 127.84
CA LYS A 272 6.56 -70.57 128.46
C LYS A 272 6.41 -70.64 129.98
N GLU A 273 5.76 -69.65 130.59
CA GLU A 273 5.37 -69.65 132.01
C GLU A 273 4.32 -70.74 132.29
N ILE A 274 3.30 -70.86 131.44
CA ILE A 274 2.27 -71.90 131.52
C ILE A 274 2.88 -73.29 131.28
N ALA A 275 3.79 -73.48 130.32
CA ALA A 275 4.49 -74.75 130.10
C ALA A 275 5.47 -75.10 131.23
N LEU A 276 6.02 -74.09 131.93
CA LEU A 276 6.73 -74.26 133.19
C LEU A 276 5.78 -74.64 134.35
N HIS A 277 4.49 -74.33 134.25
CA HIS A 277 3.44 -74.63 135.25
C HIS A 277 2.55 -75.84 134.86
N GLN A 278 2.65 -76.36 133.63
CA GLN A 278 1.91 -77.51 133.07
C GLN A 278 2.77 -78.78 132.96
N LYS A 279 3.94 -78.83 133.62
CA LYS A 279 4.69 -80.08 133.84
C LYS A 279 4.08 -80.98 134.93
N ASP A 280 3.01 -80.53 135.57
CA ASP A 280 2.13 -81.32 136.43
C ASP A 280 0.66 -81.05 136.00
N ALA A 281 -0.10 -82.11 135.77
CA ALA A 281 -1.51 -82.15 135.36
C ALA A 281 -1.82 -82.08 133.86
N GLU A 282 -1.57 -83.21 133.22
CA GLU A 282 -2.15 -83.76 132.00
C GLU A 282 -3.60 -84.21 132.28
N GLU A 283 -4.64 -83.70 131.59
CA GLU A 283 -5.86 -84.47 131.23
C GLU A 283 -6.95 -83.66 130.47
N LEU A 284 -7.35 -84.21 129.30
CA LEU A 284 -8.71 -84.55 128.86
C LEU A 284 -9.64 -83.57 128.07
N VAL A 285 -10.13 -84.17 126.95
CA VAL A 285 -11.40 -84.03 126.18
C VAL A 285 -11.71 -82.76 125.38
N ASP A 286 -12.42 -82.76 124.24
CA ASP A 286 -13.14 -83.81 123.50
C ASP A 286 -13.30 -83.41 122.02
N VAL A 287 -13.24 -84.40 121.14
CA VAL A 287 -13.50 -84.30 119.70
C VAL A 287 -14.86 -84.96 119.47
N GLU A 288 -15.97 -84.22 119.60
CA GLU A 288 -17.27 -84.51 118.94
C GLU A 288 -18.37 -83.55 119.42
N LYS A 289 -18.43 -82.33 118.86
CA LYS A 289 -19.61 -81.47 119.05
C LYS A 289 -19.85 -80.41 117.99
N TYR A 290 -19.81 -80.76 116.70
CA TYR A 290 -20.47 -79.95 115.64
C TYR A 290 -21.00 -80.83 114.50
N LYS A 291 -21.96 -81.69 114.82
CA LYS A 291 -22.92 -82.27 113.86
C LYS A 291 -24.33 -81.87 114.28
N PHE A 292 -24.68 -80.61 114.07
CA PHE A 292 -26.07 -80.22 113.86
C PHE A 292 -26.08 -78.78 113.35
N LEU A 293 -26.40 -78.60 112.07
CA LEU A 293 -27.20 -77.50 111.52
C LEU A 293 -27.47 -77.88 110.06
N GLY A 294 -28.30 -78.92 109.91
CA GLY A 294 -29.15 -79.02 108.74
C GLY A 294 -30.24 -77.97 108.87
N GLU A 295 -30.34 -77.12 107.85
CA GLU A 295 -31.54 -76.39 107.36
C GLU A 295 -31.10 -75.07 106.72
N ASN A 296 -30.79 -75.09 105.41
CA ASN A 296 -30.97 -73.89 104.59
C ASN A 296 -31.21 -74.17 103.09
N ASP A 297 -31.96 -75.22 102.75
CA ASP A 297 -32.29 -75.51 101.34
C ASP A 297 -33.42 -74.60 100.80
N ILE A 298 -34.25 -74.02 101.67
CA ILE A 298 -35.35 -73.14 101.24
C ILE A 298 -34.84 -71.73 100.88
N MET A 299 -33.87 -71.18 101.61
CA MET A 299 -33.30 -69.86 101.29
C MET A 299 -32.35 -69.89 100.08
N LYS A 300 -31.72 -71.04 99.82
CA LYS A 300 -30.88 -71.27 98.64
C LYS A 300 -31.72 -71.30 97.36
N THR A 301 -32.82 -72.06 97.32
CA THR A 301 -33.72 -72.10 96.15
C THR A 301 -34.42 -70.77 95.84
N VAL A 302 -34.80 -69.98 96.85
CA VAL A 302 -35.40 -68.65 96.66
C VAL A 302 -34.36 -67.62 96.21
N SER A 303 -33.13 -67.71 96.70
CA SER A 303 -32.02 -66.85 96.25
C SER A 303 -31.60 -67.20 94.82
N GLU A 304 -31.47 -68.49 94.49
CA GLU A 304 -31.17 -68.96 93.13
C GLU A 304 -32.30 -68.61 92.13
N ALA A 305 -33.58 -68.64 92.55
CA ALA A 305 -34.70 -68.23 91.71
C ALA A 305 -34.74 -66.72 91.45
N LYS A 306 -34.50 -65.88 92.48
CA LYS A 306 -34.38 -64.42 92.29
C LYS A 306 -33.16 -64.04 91.47
N GLU A 307 -32.03 -64.73 91.66
CA GLU A 307 -30.81 -64.52 90.90
C GLU A 307 -30.98 -64.93 89.43
N SER A 308 -31.67 -66.05 89.16
CA SER A 308 -32.08 -66.46 87.81
C SER A 308 -33.00 -65.42 87.13
N GLU A 309 -33.96 -64.84 87.86
CA GLU A 309 -34.83 -63.80 87.32
C GLU A 309 -34.05 -62.52 86.98
N ILE A 310 -33.14 -62.07 87.85
CA ILE A 310 -32.28 -60.90 87.62
C ILE A 310 -31.33 -61.17 86.44
N GLN A 311 -30.73 -62.35 86.36
CA GLN A 311 -29.89 -62.74 85.23
C GLN A 311 -30.68 -62.80 83.92
N SER A 312 -31.93 -63.26 83.92
CA SER A 312 -32.79 -63.27 82.73
C SER A 312 -33.17 -61.86 82.27
N ARG A 313 -33.47 -60.95 83.21
CA ARG A 313 -33.73 -59.53 82.94
C ARG A 313 -32.48 -58.82 82.42
N ALA A 314 -31.31 -59.10 83.00
CA ALA A 314 -30.03 -58.57 82.55
C ALA A 314 -29.65 -59.07 81.15
N LYS A 315 -29.84 -60.37 80.86
CA LYS A 315 -29.63 -60.95 79.51
C LYS A 315 -30.58 -60.32 78.49
N ARG A 316 -31.86 -60.12 78.82
CA ARG A 316 -32.85 -59.46 77.95
C ARG A 316 -32.53 -57.97 77.73
N SER A 317 -32.03 -57.27 78.75
CA SER A 317 -31.59 -55.88 78.64
C SER A 317 -30.34 -55.75 77.75
N LYS A 318 -29.34 -56.62 77.94
CA LYS A 318 -28.16 -56.71 77.07
C LYS A 318 -28.53 -57.05 75.63
N TRP A 319 -29.50 -57.94 75.41
CA TRP A 319 -30.04 -58.25 74.08
C TRP A 319 -30.71 -57.05 73.42
N LYS A 320 -31.59 -56.33 74.14
CA LYS A 320 -32.21 -55.10 73.63
C LYS A 320 -31.17 -54.02 73.31
N SER A 321 -30.17 -53.83 74.18
CA SER A 321 -29.06 -52.90 73.93
C SER A 321 -28.23 -53.31 72.71
N GLY A 322 -27.94 -54.60 72.55
CA GLY A 322 -27.27 -55.15 71.36
C GLY A 322 -28.08 -54.96 70.08
N GLN A 323 -29.38 -55.20 70.13
CA GLN A 323 -30.28 -54.96 69.01
C GLN A 323 -30.33 -53.49 68.59
N THR A 324 -30.40 -52.57 69.57
CA THR A 324 -30.32 -51.13 69.28
C THR A 324 -28.97 -50.76 68.67
N LYS A 325 -27.85 -51.29 69.21
CA LYS A 325 -26.51 -51.05 68.63
C LYS A 325 -26.39 -51.56 67.20
N ILE A 326 -26.82 -52.79 66.92
CA ILE A 326 -26.82 -53.35 65.55
C ILE A 326 -27.67 -52.51 64.61
N THR A 327 -28.83 -52.02 65.07
CA THR A 327 -29.70 -51.17 64.26
C THR A 327 -29.06 -49.81 63.97
N THR A 328 -28.43 -49.19 64.98
CA THR A 328 -27.71 -47.93 64.82
C THR A 328 -26.47 -48.09 63.94
N ASP A 329 -25.71 -49.18 64.09
CA ASP A 329 -24.54 -49.50 63.27
C ASP A 329 -24.97 -49.74 61.83
N ALA A 330 -26.05 -50.49 61.58
CA ALA A 330 -26.59 -50.68 60.24
C ALA A 330 -27.05 -49.36 59.60
N MET A 331 -27.66 -48.46 60.38
CA MET A 331 -27.98 -47.11 59.89
C MET A 331 -26.72 -46.31 59.59
N LEU A 332 -25.72 -46.33 60.47
CA LEU A 332 -24.45 -45.62 60.30
C LEU A 332 -23.70 -46.11 59.05
N THR A 333 -23.63 -47.42 58.83
CA THR A 333 -23.05 -48.00 57.62
C THR A 333 -23.78 -47.52 56.37
N LYS A 334 -25.12 -47.51 56.36
CA LYS A 334 -25.90 -46.96 55.24
C LYS A 334 -25.66 -45.46 55.03
N TYR A 335 -25.50 -44.68 56.09
CA TYR A 335 -25.15 -43.27 55.98
C TYR A 335 -23.75 -43.07 55.40
N GLN A 336 -22.78 -43.89 55.78
CA GLN A 336 -21.43 -43.86 55.23
C GLN A 336 -21.41 -44.27 53.75
N GLU A 337 -22.15 -45.32 53.37
CA GLU A 337 -22.34 -45.71 51.97
C GLU A 337 -22.97 -44.57 51.16
N ASN A 338 -24.05 -43.97 51.65
CA ASN A 338 -24.69 -42.81 50.99
C ASN A 338 -23.74 -41.62 50.84
N ARG A 339 -22.90 -41.34 51.84
CA ARG A 339 -21.87 -40.32 51.74
C ARG A 339 -20.89 -40.63 50.60
N THR A 340 -20.41 -41.87 50.49
CA THR A 340 -19.51 -42.26 49.39
C THR A 340 -20.19 -42.17 48.02
N TYR A 341 -21.50 -42.44 47.92
CA TYR A 341 -22.24 -42.23 46.67
C TYR A 341 -22.33 -40.75 46.29
N ILE A 342 -22.56 -39.85 47.25
CA ILE A 342 -22.60 -38.40 47.00
C ILE A 342 -21.22 -37.89 46.55
N GLU A 343 -20.14 -38.34 47.21
CA GLU A 343 -18.77 -38.00 46.80
C GLU A 343 -18.50 -38.45 45.35
N LYS A 344 -18.88 -39.68 44.98
CA LYS A 344 -18.79 -40.17 43.59
C LYS A 344 -19.64 -39.36 42.60
N ILE A 345 -20.84 -38.92 42.99
CA ILE A 345 -21.69 -38.06 42.14
C ILE A 345 -21.02 -36.71 41.89
N HIS A 346 -20.36 -36.14 42.90
CA HIS A 346 -19.63 -34.89 42.76
C HIS A 346 -18.40 -35.05 41.86
N GLU A 347 -17.65 -36.15 42.00
CA GLU A 347 -16.55 -36.49 41.09
C GLU A 347 -17.04 -36.61 39.64
N VAL A 348 -18.12 -37.38 39.40
CA VAL A 348 -18.73 -37.51 38.07
C VAL A 348 -19.20 -36.15 37.53
N SER A 349 -19.76 -35.30 38.39
CA SER A 349 -20.17 -33.94 38.00
C SER A 349 -18.97 -33.07 37.61
N GLY A 350 -17.85 -33.19 38.33
CA GLY A 350 -16.57 -32.58 37.98
C GLY A 350 -16.09 -33.04 36.60
N THR A 351 -16.04 -34.35 36.35
CA THR A 351 -15.64 -34.88 35.03
C THR A 351 -16.55 -34.42 33.90
N LYS A 352 -17.85 -34.24 34.14
CA LYS A 352 -18.79 -33.69 33.16
C LYS A 352 -18.42 -32.25 32.76
N THR A 353 -18.02 -31.42 33.71
CA THR A 353 -17.55 -30.05 33.41
C THR A 353 -16.23 -30.03 32.65
N GLU A 354 -15.31 -30.94 32.96
CA GLU A 354 -14.05 -31.09 32.22
C GLU A 354 -14.27 -31.57 30.78
N ILE A 355 -15.19 -32.51 30.57
CA ILE A 355 -15.58 -32.97 29.23
C ILE A 355 -16.15 -31.82 28.39
N GLU A 356 -16.97 -30.95 28.99
CA GLU A 356 -17.54 -29.79 28.30
C GLU A 356 -16.45 -28.76 27.96
N ASN A 357 -15.52 -28.51 28.88
CA ASN A 357 -14.35 -27.67 28.61
C ASN A 357 -13.49 -28.23 27.47
N HIS A 358 -13.22 -29.54 27.47
CA HIS A 358 -12.50 -30.21 26.39
C HIS A 358 -13.25 -30.13 25.05
N ARG A 359 -14.58 -30.22 25.05
CA ARG A 359 -15.39 -30.01 23.83
C ARG A 359 -15.24 -28.60 23.27
N GLN A 360 -15.29 -27.58 24.13
CA GLN A 360 -15.09 -26.19 23.71
C GLN A 360 -13.69 -25.96 23.15
N VAL A 361 -12.65 -26.45 23.83
CA VAL A 361 -11.26 -26.39 23.34
C VAL A 361 -11.11 -27.10 21.99
N SER A 362 -11.67 -28.31 21.86
CA SER A 362 -11.64 -29.08 20.63
C SER A 362 -12.32 -28.35 19.46
N THR A 363 -13.40 -27.62 19.74
CA THR A 363 -14.11 -26.81 18.73
C THR A 363 -13.30 -25.60 18.31
N LYS A 364 -12.69 -24.87 19.25
CA LYS A 364 -11.77 -23.76 18.95
C LYS A 364 -10.56 -24.21 18.12
N LEU A 365 -10.00 -25.38 18.42
CA LEU A 365 -8.89 -25.96 17.66
C LEU A 365 -9.31 -26.32 16.23
N ARG A 366 -10.51 -26.89 16.03
CA ARG A 366 -11.05 -27.17 14.69
C ARG A 366 -11.20 -25.89 13.86
N GLU A 367 -11.69 -24.81 14.46
CA GLU A 367 -11.82 -23.51 13.79
C GLU A 367 -10.46 -22.89 13.45
N GLU A 368 -9.47 -22.95 14.35
CA GLU A 368 -8.11 -22.46 14.06
C GLU A 368 -7.46 -23.27 12.92
N ILE A 369 -7.63 -24.59 12.90
CA ILE A 369 -7.17 -25.45 11.81
C ILE A 369 -7.82 -25.01 10.48
N GLY A 370 -9.11 -24.72 10.48
CA GLY A 370 -9.82 -24.17 9.31
C GLY A 370 -9.22 -22.85 8.83
N ARG A 371 -9.00 -21.89 9.75
CA ARG A 371 -8.38 -20.59 9.44
C ARG A 371 -6.94 -20.72 8.94
N LEU A 372 -6.17 -21.67 9.46
CA LEU A 372 -4.81 -21.93 9.01
C LEU A 372 -4.78 -22.59 7.62
N LYS A 373 -5.70 -23.51 7.33
CA LYS A 373 -5.87 -24.09 5.98
C LYS A 373 -6.19 -23.01 4.95
N GLN A 374 -7.16 -22.15 5.21
CA GLN A 374 -7.52 -21.06 4.30
C GLN A 374 -6.34 -20.10 4.03
N ARG A 375 -5.55 -19.77 5.07
CA ARG A 375 -4.32 -18.97 4.92
C ARG A 375 -3.28 -19.67 4.06
N LYS A 376 -3.11 -20.99 4.25
CA LYS A 376 -2.20 -21.81 3.43
C LYS A 376 -2.65 -21.83 1.96
N ASP A 377 -3.92 -22.10 1.70
CA ASP A 377 -4.46 -22.18 0.34
C ASP A 377 -4.33 -20.82 -0.38
N SER A 378 -4.53 -19.71 0.34
CA SER A 378 -4.28 -18.36 -0.21
C SER A 378 -2.80 -18.13 -0.53
N ALA A 379 -1.87 -18.58 0.31
CA ALA A 379 -0.43 -18.46 0.05
C ALA A 379 0.00 -19.34 -1.12
N ASP A 380 -0.55 -20.55 -1.23
CA ASP A 380 -0.31 -21.47 -2.34
C ASP A 380 -0.85 -20.90 -3.66
N PHE A 381 -2.03 -20.28 -3.65
CA PHE A 381 -2.58 -19.58 -4.82
C PHE A 381 -1.70 -18.41 -5.28
N GLN A 382 -1.21 -17.58 -4.35
CA GLN A 382 -0.26 -16.51 -4.67
C GLN A 382 1.05 -17.06 -5.23
N ARG A 383 1.55 -18.18 -4.67
CA ARG A 383 2.76 -18.86 -5.16
C ARG A 383 2.55 -19.39 -6.58
N MET A 384 1.39 -20.00 -6.85
CA MET A 384 1.01 -20.50 -8.17
C MET A 384 1.01 -19.38 -9.20
N ASN A 385 0.32 -18.26 -8.94
CA ASN A 385 0.28 -17.09 -9.83
C ASN A 385 1.67 -16.52 -10.11
N ARG A 386 2.54 -16.49 -9.10
CA ARG A 386 3.93 -16.03 -9.27
C ARG A 386 4.73 -17.00 -10.16
N ILE A 387 4.56 -18.30 -9.98
CA ILE A 387 5.21 -19.32 -10.82
C ILE A 387 4.72 -19.21 -12.26
N GLU A 388 3.41 -19.04 -12.47
CA GLU A 388 2.81 -18.89 -13.80
C GLU A 388 3.32 -17.63 -14.50
N GLY A 389 3.36 -16.49 -13.81
CA GLY A 389 3.96 -15.27 -14.34
C GLY A 389 5.45 -15.40 -14.68
N LEU A 390 6.21 -16.17 -13.90
CA LEU A 390 7.61 -16.49 -14.22
C LEU A 390 7.72 -17.40 -15.44
N ARG A 391 6.85 -18.39 -15.59
CA ARG A 391 6.80 -19.27 -16.77
C ARG A 391 6.52 -18.46 -18.03
N SER A 392 5.55 -17.55 -18.01
CA SER A 392 5.24 -16.68 -19.16
C SER A 392 6.42 -15.78 -19.54
N LYS A 393 7.14 -15.23 -18.54
CA LYS A 393 8.35 -14.43 -18.80
C LYS A 393 9.47 -15.26 -19.39
N ILE A 394 9.73 -16.46 -18.87
CA ILE A 394 10.74 -17.38 -19.41
C ILE A 394 10.40 -17.73 -20.87
N GLN A 395 9.14 -18.05 -21.13
CA GLN A 395 8.66 -18.35 -22.47
C GLN A 395 8.91 -17.18 -23.43
N TYR A 396 8.50 -15.96 -23.06
CA TYR A 396 8.77 -14.76 -23.85
C TYR A 396 10.27 -14.55 -24.13
N THR A 397 11.12 -14.73 -23.12
CA THR A 397 12.58 -14.60 -23.31
C THR A 397 13.16 -15.68 -24.22
N ASN A 398 12.64 -16.91 -24.15
CA ASN A 398 13.05 -17.99 -25.04
C ASN A 398 12.63 -17.71 -26.49
N ASP A 399 11.43 -17.18 -26.69
CA ASP A 399 10.93 -16.84 -28.03
C ASP A 399 11.73 -15.67 -28.64
N GLN A 400 12.03 -14.64 -27.84
CA GLN A 400 12.95 -13.55 -28.24
C GLN A 400 14.35 -14.06 -28.56
N LYS A 401 14.87 -15.02 -27.78
CA LYS A 401 16.16 -15.66 -28.04
C LYS A 401 16.12 -16.42 -29.38
N LYS A 402 15.09 -17.21 -29.63
CA LYS A 402 14.92 -17.94 -30.91
C LYS A 402 14.87 -17.00 -32.11
N LEU A 403 14.13 -15.88 -32.00
CA LEU A 403 14.08 -14.87 -33.06
C LEU A 403 15.47 -14.30 -33.37
N LYS A 404 16.25 -13.96 -32.33
CA LYS A 404 17.62 -13.47 -32.51
C LYS A 404 18.57 -14.52 -33.06
N GLU A 405 18.45 -15.78 -32.63
CA GLU A 405 19.24 -16.89 -33.17
C GLU A 405 18.89 -17.19 -34.63
N ASN A 406 17.63 -17.02 -35.03
CA ASN A 406 17.22 -17.12 -36.43
C ASN A 406 17.80 -15.97 -37.26
N ALA A 407 17.65 -14.71 -36.82
CA ALA A 407 18.24 -13.56 -37.51
C ALA A 407 19.77 -13.67 -37.63
N ASN A 408 20.44 -14.20 -36.60
CA ASN A 408 21.89 -14.43 -36.64
C ASN A 408 22.27 -15.53 -37.65
N ARG A 409 21.50 -16.62 -37.73
CA ARG A 409 21.68 -17.67 -38.75
C ARG A 409 21.47 -17.12 -40.17
N GLU A 410 20.44 -16.29 -40.37
CA GLU A 410 20.19 -15.63 -41.65
C GLU A 410 21.35 -14.73 -42.06
N MET A 411 21.87 -13.93 -41.12
CA MET A 411 23.02 -13.06 -41.37
C MET A 411 24.31 -13.85 -41.64
N GLN A 412 24.55 -14.96 -40.94
CA GLN A 412 25.66 -15.86 -41.24
C GLN A 412 25.55 -16.46 -42.64
N THR A 413 24.34 -16.88 -43.02
CA THR A 413 24.05 -17.39 -44.38
C THR A 413 24.32 -16.33 -45.44
N PHE A 414 23.90 -15.08 -45.18
CA PHE A 414 24.19 -13.95 -46.07
C PHE A 414 25.69 -13.68 -46.21
N LEU A 415 26.43 -13.67 -45.09
CA LEU A 415 27.88 -13.48 -45.11
C LEU A 415 28.60 -14.62 -45.85
N GLU A 416 28.14 -15.87 -45.71
CA GLU A 416 28.66 -17.00 -46.47
C GLU A 416 28.39 -16.88 -47.97
N GLN A 417 27.24 -16.33 -48.38
CA GLN A 417 26.94 -16.04 -49.79
C GLN A 417 27.79 -14.90 -50.36
N LEU A 418 28.16 -13.92 -49.54
CA LEU A 418 29.00 -12.78 -49.96
C LEU A 418 30.49 -13.16 -50.06
N LYS A 419 30.93 -14.14 -49.26
CA LYS A 419 32.34 -14.54 -49.11
C LYS A 419 33.04 -14.92 -50.43
N PRO A 420 32.43 -15.69 -51.37
CA PRO A 420 33.03 -15.99 -52.67
C PRO A 420 33.24 -14.75 -53.53
N ALA A 421 32.29 -13.81 -53.54
CA ALA A 421 32.39 -12.57 -54.33
C ALA A 421 33.52 -11.67 -53.81
N VAL A 422 33.66 -11.56 -52.48
CA VAL A 422 34.77 -10.82 -51.84
C VAL A 422 36.12 -11.50 -52.06
N LEU A 423 36.18 -12.84 -52.02
CA LEU A 423 37.41 -13.58 -52.32
C LEU A 423 37.81 -13.46 -53.79
N LEU A 424 36.84 -13.50 -54.71
CA LEU A 424 37.04 -13.22 -56.14
C LEU A 424 37.61 -11.82 -56.36
N PHE A 425 37.04 -10.82 -55.69
CA PHE A 425 37.55 -9.44 -55.69
C PHE A 425 39.01 -9.38 -55.24
N HIS A 426 39.33 -9.97 -54.09
CA HIS A 426 40.71 -10.00 -53.57
C HIS A 426 41.70 -10.73 -54.50
N SER A 427 41.27 -11.77 -55.22
CA SER A 427 42.13 -12.51 -56.16
C SER A 427 42.40 -11.79 -57.49
N ARG A 428 41.58 -10.79 -57.86
CA ARG A 428 41.67 -10.07 -59.14
C ARG A 428 42.18 -8.64 -59.03
N ILE A 429 42.41 -8.14 -57.83
CA ILE A 429 43.15 -6.88 -57.59
C ILE A 429 44.59 -7.09 -58.08
N GLY A 430 44.84 -6.71 -59.34
CA GLY A 430 46.12 -6.92 -60.03
C GLY A 430 46.00 -7.21 -61.54
N SER A 431 44.80 -7.37 -62.10
CA SER A 431 44.58 -7.57 -63.54
C SER A 431 44.35 -6.24 -64.27
N ASP A 432 44.92 -6.08 -65.47
CA ASP A 432 44.89 -4.84 -66.29
C ASP A 432 43.49 -4.39 -66.75
N ASP A 433 42.44 -5.20 -66.54
CA ASP A 433 41.06 -4.89 -66.93
C ASP A 433 40.13 -4.70 -65.71
N MET A 434 40.60 -3.90 -64.75
CA MET A 434 39.92 -3.61 -63.49
C MET A 434 38.50 -3.05 -63.67
N LYS A 435 38.17 -2.39 -64.78
CA LYS A 435 36.83 -1.81 -65.00
C LYS A 435 35.76 -2.87 -65.22
N GLN A 436 36.03 -3.87 -66.06
CA GLN A 436 35.09 -4.97 -66.28
C GLN A 436 34.92 -5.81 -65.02
N VAL A 437 36.03 -6.09 -64.33
CA VAL A 437 36.01 -6.84 -63.07
C VAL A 437 35.24 -6.11 -61.97
N LEU A 438 35.39 -4.78 -61.84
CA LEU A 438 34.61 -3.99 -60.90
C LEU A 438 33.12 -3.98 -61.27
N SER A 439 32.79 -3.89 -62.56
CA SER A 439 31.40 -3.92 -63.04
C SER A 439 30.72 -5.27 -62.74
N ASP A 440 31.39 -6.40 -63.02
CA ASP A 440 30.84 -7.74 -62.76
C ASP A 440 30.64 -8.01 -61.26
N ILE A 441 31.52 -7.45 -60.42
CA ILE A 441 31.47 -7.57 -58.96
C ILE A 441 30.40 -6.65 -58.36
N GLU A 442 30.26 -5.43 -58.87
CA GLU A 442 29.15 -4.54 -58.52
C GLU A 442 27.82 -5.22 -58.87
N GLU A 443 27.71 -5.83 -60.06
CA GLU A 443 26.49 -6.53 -60.48
C GLU A 443 26.18 -7.74 -59.56
N GLN A 444 27.18 -8.54 -59.18
CA GLN A 444 26.99 -9.63 -58.22
C GLN A 444 26.60 -9.14 -56.82
N ILE A 445 27.24 -8.09 -56.31
CA ILE A 445 26.91 -7.51 -54.99
C ILE A 445 25.50 -6.94 -55.00
N VAL A 446 25.12 -6.22 -56.06
CA VAL A 446 23.77 -5.68 -56.23
C VAL A 446 22.74 -6.80 -56.29
N THR A 447 23.03 -7.89 -57.01
CA THR A 447 22.13 -9.06 -57.10
C THR A 447 21.92 -9.72 -55.73
N VAL A 448 22.99 -9.91 -54.95
CA VAL A 448 22.91 -10.48 -53.59
C VAL A 448 22.15 -9.55 -52.64
N LEU A 449 22.38 -8.23 -52.74
CA LEU A 449 21.67 -7.24 -51.92
C LEU A 449 20.18 -7.14 -52.28
N GLN A 450 19.83 -7.19 -53.56
CA GLN A 450 18.43 -7.20 -54.01
C GLN A 450 17.71 -8.48 -53.59
N ALA A 451 18.36 -9.64 -53.70
CA ALA A 451 17.80 -10.91 -53.23
C ALA A 451 17.59 -10.91 -51.70
N TYR A 452 18.52 -10.34 -50.94
CA TYR A 452 18.36 -10.16 -49.49
C TYR A 452 17.21 -9.20 -49.15
N HIS A 453 17.11 -8.06 -49.84
CA HIS A 453 16.02 -7.10 -49.64
C HIS A 453 14.64 -7.69 -49.97
N ALA A 454 14.53 -8.43 -51.07
CA ALA A 454 13.29 -9.12 -51.45
C ALA A 454 12.87 -10.16 -50.39
N LYS A 455 13.84 -10.87 -49.80
CA LYS A 455 13.60 -11.86 -48.74
C LYS A 455 13.18 -11.21 -47.41
N VAL A 456 13.80 -10.08 -47.04
CA VAL A 456 13.43 -9.30 -45.85
C VAL A 456 12.01 -8.71 -45.98
N GLU A 457 11.65 -8.22 -47.16
CA GLU A 457 10.30 -7.68 -47.42
C GLU A 457 9.23 -8.79 -47.50
N ALA A 458 9.58 -10.00 -47.95
CA ALA A 458 8.70 -11.16 -47.89
C ALA A 458 8.42 -11.58 -46.43
N ASN A 459 9.45 -11.63 -45.58
CA ASN A 459 9.31 -11.97 -44.16
C ASN A 459 8.47 -10.93 -43.38
N LYS A 460 8.59 -9.62 -43.70
CA LYS A 460 7.74 -8.58 -43.11
C LYS A 460 6.26 -8.72 -43.51
N LYS A 461 5.97 -9.21 -44.72
CA LYS A 461 4.60 -9.48 -45.17
C LYS A 461 3.99 -10.69 -44.46
N GLU A 462 4.77 -11.73 -44.16
CA GLU A 462 4.31 -12.86 -43.35
C GLU A 462 4.04 -12.48 -41.88
N GLU A 463 4.90 -11.67 -41.26
CA GLU A 463 4.68 -11.17 -39.88
C GLU A 463 3.42 -10.30 -39.74
N ALA A 464 3.08 -9.51 -40.77
CA ALA A 464 1.85 -8.70 -40.79
C ALA A 464 0.57 -9.53 -40.90
N SER A 465 0.65 -10.79 -41.37
CA SER A 465 -0.50 -11.68 -41.55
C SER A 465 -0.84 -12.54 -40.33
N ASN A 466 0.03 -12.59 -39.32
CA ASN A 466 -0.13 -13.41 -38.10
C ASN A 466 -0.41 -12.59 -36.83
N LEU A 467 -1.27 -11.57 -36.93
CA LEU A 467 -1.82 -10.86 -35.75
C LEU A 467 -3.18 -11.46 -35.37
N PRO A 468 -3.33 -12.12 -34.21
CA PRO A 468 -4.64 -12.49 -33.71
C PRO A 468 -5.33 -11.23 -33.17
N ILE A 469 -6.58 -11.03 -33.60
CA ILE A 469 -7.52 -10.06 -33.02
C ILE A 469 -7.82 -10.51 -31.59
N ALA A 470 -7.32 -9.77 -30.60
CA ALA A 470 -7.78 -9.86 -29.21
C ALA A 470 -7.65 -8.50 -28.50
N THR A 471 -8.75 -7.75 -28.54
CA THR A 471 -9.35 -6.92 -27.47
C THR A 471 -8.48 -6.42 -26.32
N SER A 472 -8.26 -5.10 -26.33
CA SER A 472 -8.41 -4.12 -25.22
C SER A 472 -8.13 -4.55 -23.77
N GLY A 473 -7.05 -4.00 -23.18
CA GLY A 473 -6.83 -3.89 -21.73
C GLY A 473 -5.39 -3.47 -21.34
N LEU A 474 -5.16 -2.18 -21.07
CA LEU A 474 -3.92 -1.54 -20.57
C LEU A 474 -3.46 -2.06 -19.17
N PRO A 475 -2.30 -1.63 -18.61
CA PRO A 475 -0.98 -1.38 -19.22
C PRO A 475 0.18 -2.10 -18.48
N SER A 476 1.26 -2.31 -19.22
CA SER A 476 2.53 -2.86 -18.76
C SER A 476 3.37 -1.80 -18.02
N GLN A 477 3.78 -2.08 -16.77
CA GLN A 477 4.82 -1.33 -16.06
C GLN A 477 6.08 -2.21 -15.97
N ALA A 478 6.98 -2.06 -16.95
CA ALA A 478 8.31 -2.66 -16.93
C ALA A 478 9.32 -1.66 -16.36
N SER A 479 10.07 -2.07 -15.34
CA SER A 479 11.19 -1.31 -14.74
C SER A 479 12.50 -2.10 -14.91
N PRO A 480 13.66 -1.41 -14.95
CA PRO A 480 14.92 -1.99 -15.39
C PRO A 480 15.63 -2.78 -14.27
N VAL A 481 16.23 -3.90 -14.65
CA VAL A 481 17.01 -4.78 -13.77
C VAL A 481 18.40 -4.18 -13.52
N LYS A 482 18.68 -3.74 -12.29
CA LYS A 482 20.04 -3.56 -11.76
C LYS A 482 20.47 -4.82 -11.01
N ARG A 483 21.59 -5.40 -11.44
CA ARG A 483 22.31 -6.50 -10.80
C ARG A 483 22.87 -6.03 -9.44
N LYS A 484 22.60 -6.75 -8.35
CA LYS A 484 23.50 -6.86 -7.18
C LYS A 484 23.40 -8.27 -6.58
N ALA A 485 24.57 -8.81 -6.31
CA ALA A 485 24.86 -10.17 -5.90
C ALA A 485 24.38 -10.49 -4.48
N SER A 486 24.20 -11.79 -4.28
CA SER A 486 23.77 -12.54 -3.11
C SER A 486 24.64 -12.36 -1.86
N VAL A 487 23.97 -12.28 -0.71
CA VAL A 487 24.51 -12.56 0.63
C VAL A 487 24.46 -14.07 0.88
N ALA A 488 25.58 -14.67 1.26
CA ALA A 488 25.64 -16.01 1.84
C ALA A 488 25.41 -15.91 3.35
N VAL A 489 24.40 -16.62 3.86
CA VAL A 489 24.15 -16.83 5.29
C VAL A 489 24.70 -18.20 5.64
N ALA A 490 25.66 -18.23 6.57
CA ALA A 490 26.19 -19.45 7.16
C ALA A 490 25.20 -20.02 8.20
N ALA A 491 25.01 -21.34 8.15
CA ALA A 491 24.26 -22.14 9.10
C ALA A 491 25.05 -22.37 10.41
N PRO A 492 24.40 -22.54 11.56
CA PRO A 492 25.03 -23.08 12.76
C PRO A 492 24.95 -24.62 12.77
N PRO A 493 25.97 -25.33 13.28
CA PRO A 493 25.88 -26.77 13.49
C PRO A 493 25.37 -27.11 14.90
N ASP A 494 24.49 -28.11 14.95
CA ASP A 494 24.21 -28.96 16.11
C ASP A 494 25.40 -29.91 16.37
N GLY A 495 25.61 -30.31 17.63
CA GLY A 495 26.51 -31.41 17.98
C GLY A 495 26.91 -31.49 19.46
N ASP A 496 26.25 -32.40 20.17
CA ASP A 496 26.35 -32.78 21.59
C ASP A 496 27.74 -33.13 22.16
N LYS A 497 27.80 -33.05 23.52
CA LYS A 497 28.53 -33.87 24.54
C LYS A 497 28.98 -32.93 25.68
N THR A 498 28.77 -33.12 26.98
CA THR A 498 28.45 -34.27 27.85
C THR A 498 28.10 -33.71 29.23
N ALA A 499 27.06 -34.23 29.87
CA ALA A 499 26.81 -34.05 31.30
C ALA A 499 27.53 -35.14 32.10
N THR A 500 28.22 -34.78 33.19
CA THR A 500 28.18 -35.48 34.50
C THR A 500 29.19 -34.90 35.50
N ALA A 501 28.81 -34.96 36.78
CA ALA A 501 29.68 -34.93 37.98
C ALA A 501 29.96 -33.60 38.73
N LYS A 502 29.03 -32.62 38.77
CA LYS A 502 29.11 -31.53 39.78
C LYS A 502 27.79 -31.16 40.50
N THR A 503 26.71 -31.93 40.35
CA THR A 503 25.35 -31.50 40.77
C THR A 503 24.82 -32.20 42.03
N VAL A 504 25.65 -32.86 42.85
CA VAL A 504 25.14 -33.60 44.04
C VAL A 504 25.51 -32.96 45.39
N ASN A 505 26.51 -32.08 45.47
CA ASN A 505 26.94 -31.48 46.75
C ASN A 505 26.44 -30.04 47.02
N ALA A 506 25.54 -29.49 46.18
CA ALA A 506 25.03 -28.12 46.34
C ALA A 506 23.57 -28.04 46.87
N LEU A 507 22.98 -29.15 47.30
CA LEU A 507 21.56 -29.25 47.68
C LEU A 507 21.29 -29.25 49.19
N LEU A 508 22.32 -29.16 50.05
CA LEU A 508 22.18 -29.24 51.51
C LEU A 508 22.51 -27.94 52.27
N SER A 509 22.91 -26.88 51.58
CA SER A 509 23.15 -25.58 52.23
C SER A 509 22.77 -24.45 51.30
N LYS A 510 21.49 -24.07 51.31
CA LYS A 510 21.04 -22.71 51.02
C LYS A 510 19.60 -22.52 51.47
N GLN A 511 19.47 -21.53 52.33
CA GLN A 511 18.22 -20.92 52.81
C GLN A 511 17.19 -20.75 51.69
N GLN A 512 15.93 -20.93 52.06
CA GLN A 512 14.79 -20.76 51.17
C GLN A 512 14.81 -19.39 50.47
N PRO A 513 14.60 -19.31 49.14
CA PRO A 513 14.80 -18.08 48.38
C PRO A 513 13.63 -17.08 48.44
N TYR A 514 12.58 -17.35 49.23
CA TYR A 514 11.39 -16.51 49.29
C TYR A 514 11.08 -16.06 50.71
N ARG A 515 11.95 -15.22 51.28
CA ARG A 515 11.52 -14.30 52.35
C ARG A 515 11.39 -12.91 51.75
N TYR A 516 10.16 -12.41 51.73
CA TYR A 516 9.90 -10.98 51.56
C TYR A 516 10.73 -10.24 52.62
N ALA A 517 11.75 -9.52 52.16
CA ALA A 517 12.71 -8.81 53.00
C ALA A 517 12.05 -7.62 53.71
N GLY A 518 11.20 -7.91 54.70
CA GLY A 518 10.51 -6.90 55.52
C GLY A 518 9.40 -6.10 54.82
N LEU A 519 9.13 -6.34 53.53
CA LEU A 519 8.02 -5.71 52.81
C LEU A 519 6.75 -6.55 52.93
N ARG A 520 5.72 -6.00 53.57
CA ARG A 520 4.38 -6.59 53.59
C ARG A 520 3.88 -6.68 52.14
N PRO A 521 3.45 -7.85 51.65
CA PRO A 521 2.85 -7.96 50.33
C PRO A 521 1.65 -7.00 50.21
N PRO A 522 1.47 -6.30 49.08
CA PRO A 522 0.31 -5.45 48.88
C PRO A 522 -0.94 -6.34 48.89
N HIS A 523 -1.77 -6.19 49.91
CA HIS A 523 -3.10 -6.79 49.95
C HIS A 523 -4.00 -5.97 49.05
N LEU A 524 -4.27 -6.46 47.84
CA LEU A 524 -5.37 -5.96 47.02
C LEU A 524 -6.69 -6.50 47.59
N SER A 525 -7.60 -5.61 47.99
CA SER A 525 -8.92 -6.04 48.46
C SER A 525 -9.79 -6.53 47.29
N VAL A 526 -10.82 -7.33 47.57
CA VAL A 526 -11.78 -7.80 46.57
C VAL A 526 -12.51 -6.62 45.91
N GLU A 527 -12.70 -5.50 46.62
CA GLU A 527 -13.21 -4.25 46.01
C GLU A 527 -12.23 -3.62 44.99
N GLU A 528 -10.93 -3.71 45.21
CA GLU A 528 -9.92 -3.17 44.28
C GLU A 528 -9.77 -4.03 43.02
N LEU A 529 -9.99 -5.34 43.11
CA LEU A 529 -10.13 -6.22 41.94
C LEU A 529 -11.37 -5.84 41.11
N ARG A 530 -12.52 -5.59 41.75
CA ARG A 530 -13.75 -5.22 41.03
C ARG A 530 -13.72 -3.82 40.41
N LYS A 531 -12.97 -2.87 40.99
CA LYS A 531 -12.76 -1.55 40.37
C LYS A 531 -11.93 -1.60 39.08
N LYS A 532 -11.09 -2.63 38.89
CA LYS A 532 -10.34 -2.84 37.64
C LYS A 532 -11.13 -3.56 36.56
N ASP A 533 -12.10 -4.39 36.93
CA ASP A 533 -12.98 -5.06 35.96
C ASP A 533 -13.98 -4.11 35.28
N ASN A 534 -14.27 -2.95 35.89
CA ASN A 534 -15.20 -1.94 35.34
C ASN A 534 -14.54 -0.87 34.47
N VAL A 535 -13.21 -0.92 34.29
CA VAL A 535 -12.57 -0.15 33.21
C VAL A 535 -12.66 -1.04 31.98
N GLU A 536 -13.70 -0.84 31.17
CA GLU A 536 -13.69 -1.26 29.77
C GLU A 536 -12.49 -0.57 29.09
N GLU A 537 -11.29 -1.14 29.24
CA GLU A 537 -10.17 -0.85 28.36
C GLU A 537 -10.60 -1.32 26.97
N GLU A 538 -11.21 -0.40 26.22
CA GLU A 538 -11.54 -0.58 24.82
C GLU A 538 -10.30 -1.15 24.12
N TYR A 539 -10.35 -2.44 23.82
CA TYR A 539 -9.22 -3.13 23.22
C TYR A 539 -8.86 -2.40 21.92
N PRO A 540 -7.58 -2.10 21.67
CA PRO A 540 -7.19 -1.52 20.40
C PRO A 540 -7.64 -2.46 19.28
N LEU A 541 -8.56 -1.95 18.45
CA LEU A 541 -9.20 -2.69 17.38
C LEU A 541 -8.15 -3.45 16.56
N THR A 542 -8.45 -4.70 16.24
CA THR A 542 -7.61 -5.50 15.35
C THR A 542 -7.49 -4.83 13.99
N TYR A 543 -6.41 -5.09 13.25
CA TYR A 543 -6.20 -4.54 11.91
C TYR A 543 -7.39 -4.76 10.96
N HIS A 544 -8.13 -5.86 11.14
CA HIS A 544 -9.35 -6.15 10.38
C HIS A 544 -10.50 -5.22 10.77
N GLU A 545 -10.71 -4.99 12.07
CA GLU A 545 -11.73 -4.08 12.58
C GLU A 545 -11.42 -2.62 12.23
N LEU A 546 -10.15 -2.20 12.30
CA LEU A 546 -9.70 -0.88 11.81
C LEU A 546 -9.94 -0.71 10.31
N LYS A 547 -9.64 -1.73 9.50
CA LYS A 547 -9.86 -1.69 8.06
C LYS A 547 -11.35 -1.60 7.71
N VAL A 548 -12.21 -2.33 8.41
CA VAL A 548 -13.66 -2.29 8.22
C VAL A 548 -14.21 -0.92 8.64
N LYS A 549 -13.79 -0.39 9.79
CA LYS A 549 -14.28 0.89 10.32
C LYS A 549 -13.85 2.07 9.42
N VAL A 550 -12.64 2.07 8.89
CA VAL A 550 -12.14 3.11 7.97
C VAL A 550 -12.86 3.04 6.62
N TRP A 551 -13.09 1.85 6.05
CA TRP A 551 -13.77 1.73 4.75
C TRP A 551 -15.28 1.95 4.76
N HIS A 552 -15.95 1.80 5.90
CA HIS A 552 -17.39 2.09 6.03
C HIS A 552 -17.68 3.53 6.47
N SER A 553 -16.64 4.30 6.82
CA SER A 553 -16.79 5.72 7.19
C SER A 553 -16.90 6.63 5.95
N ASP A 554 -16.42 6.18 4.79
CA ASP A 554 -16.42 6.97 3.54
C ASP A 554 -17.74 6.87 2.74
N THR A 555 -18.75 6.16 3.24
CA THR A 555 -20.07 6.04 2.57
C THR A 555 -21.16 6.93 3.15
N SER A 556 -20.83 7.77 4.14
CA SER A 556 -21.75 8.74 4.75
C SER A 556 -21.07 10.10 4.94
N GLN A 557 -20.67 10.75 3.84
CA GLN A 557 -20.52 12.21 3.76
C GLN A 557 -20.88 12.71 2.37
#